data_AF-A0A7Y2Y0Q5-F1
#
_entry.id   AF-A0A7Y2Y0Q5-F1
#
_cell.length_a   1.000
_cell.length_b   1.000
_cell.length_c   1.000
_cell.angle_alpha   90.00
_cell.angle_beta   90.00
_cell.angle_gamma   90.00
#
_symmetry.space_group_name_H-M   'P 1'
#
loop_
_entity.id
_entity.type
_entity.pdbx_description
1 polymer ?
#
loop_
_entity_poly.entity_id
_entity_poly.type
_entity_poly.pdbx_seq_one_letter_code
_entity_poly.pdbx_strand_id
1 'polypeptide(L)'
;AGYDNDRLSVISKTVFDLFEQEDGLDALFGLIREALPERLYETAYALACDVAAADGTLEEAELRLLEEIRYELEIDRLHAAAIERGARARHLS
;
A
#
# COMPACT_ATOMS: atom_id res chain seq x y z
N ALA A 1 18.62 -7.36 7.61
CA ALA A 1 18.47 -6.31 6.59
C ALA A 1 19.42 -6.62 5.45
N GLY A 2 18.90 -6.91 4.26
CA GLY A 2 19.67 -7.30 3.07
C GLY A 2 18.96 -6.92 1.78
N TYR A 3 18.07 -5.94 1.87
CA TYR A 3 17.42 -5.36 0.72
C TYR A 3 18.40 -4.40 0.03
N ASP A 4 18.52 -4.53 -1.27
CA ASP A 4 19.38 -3.67 -2.08
C ASP A 4 18.65 -2.35 -2.38
N ASN A 5 19.15 -1.25 -1.81
CA ASN A 5 18.55 0.06 -1.95
C ASN A 5 18.57 0.58 -3.40
N ASP A 6 19.49 0.11 -4.23
CA ASP A 6 19.53 0.49 -5.65
C ASP A 6 18.29 -0.02 -6.40
N ARG A 7 17.64 -1.06 -5.88
CA ARG A 7 16.36 -1.57 -6.41
C ARG A 7 15.19 -0.63 -6.18
N LEU A 8 15.25 0.29 -5.21
CA LEU A 8 14.17 1.26 -5.00
C LEU A 8 13.94 2.11 -6.24
N SER A 9 15.02 2.63 -6.84
CA SER A 9 14.89 3.47 -8.04
C SER A 9 14.29 2.70 -9.22
N VAL A 10 14.63 1.41 -9.36
CA VAL A 10 14.09 0.56 -10.42
C VAL A 10 12.60 0.33 -10.21
N ILE A 11 12.20 -0.04 -8.98
CA ILE A 11 10.80 -0.30 -8.65
C ILE A 11 9.96 0.97 -8.80
N SER A 12 10.44 2.11 -8.30
CA SER A 12 9.74 3.39 -8.47
C SER A 12 9.50 3.71 -9.94
N LYS A 13 10.51 3.50 -10.79
CA LYS A 13 10.35 3.70 -12.24
C LYS A 13 9.31 2.75 -12.84
N THR A 14 9.34 1.46 -12.48
CA THR A 14 8.33 0.51 -12.94
C THR A 14 6.91 0.90 -12.51
N VAL A 15 6.73 1.39 -11.28
CA VAL A 15 5.42 1.88 -10.80
C VAL A 15 4.95 3.08 -11.61
N PHE A 16 5.84 4.05 -11.91
CA PHE A 16 5.49 5.17 -12.77
C PHE A 16 5.13 4.73 -14.19
N ASP A 17 5.93 3.85 -14.80
CA ASP A 17 5.67 3.33 -16.15
C ASP A 17 4.31 2.59 -16.21
N LEU A 18 3.91 1.90 -15.13
CA LEU A 18 2.59 1.28 -15.00
C LEU A 18 1.48 2.34 -14.93
N PHE A 19 1.63 3.38 -14.12
CA PHE A 19 0.62 4.45 -13.98
C PHE A 19 0.37 5.25 -15.26
N GLU A 20 1.28 5.22 -16.23
CA GLU A 20 1.09 5.82 -17.55
C GLU A 20 0.19 4.99 -18.49
N GLN A 21 -0.07 3.71 -18.16
CA GLN A 21 -0.90 2.83 -18.98
C GLN A 21 -2.39 3.02 -18.69
N GLU A 22 -3.22 2.86 -19.73
CA GLU A 22 -4.66 2.61 -19.58
C GLU A 22 -4.79 1.28 -18.82
N ASP A 23 -5.39 1.30 -17.62
CA ASP A 23 -5.47 0.19 -16.65
C ASP A 23 -4.19 -0.13 -15.85
N GLY A 24 -3.28 0.85 -15.72
CA GLY A 24 -2.03 0.71 -14.98
C GLY A 24 -2.14 0.25 -13.52
N LEU A 25 -3.19 0.69 -12.82
CA LEU A 25 -3.46 0.29 -11.43
C LEU A 25 -3.84 -1.18 -11.32
N ASP A 26 -4.71 -1.67 -12.22
CA ASP A 26 -5.10 -3.08 -12.24
C ASP A 26 -3.89 -3.98 -12.51
N ALA A 27 -3.01 -3.56 -13.43
CA ALA A 27 -1.76 -4.25 -13.69
C ALA A 27 -0.83 -4.26 -12.46
N LEU A 28 -0.70 -3.14 -11.76
CA LEU A 28 0.08 -3.06 -10.52
C LEU A 28 -0.44 -4.02 -9.46
N PHE A 29 -1.75 -4.02 -9.19
CA PHE A 29 -2.34 -4.92 -8.21
C PHE A 29 -2.30 -6.38 -8.63
N GLY A 30 -2.39 -6.67 -9.93
CA GLY A 30 -2.11 -8.00 -10.49
C GLY A 30 -0.72 -8.51 -10.11
N LEU A 31 0.31 -7.70 -10.32
CA LEU A 31 1.69 -8.04 -9.94
C LEU A 31 1.86 -8.24 -8.43
N ILE A 32 1.22 -7.39 -7.61
CA ILE A 32 1.27 -7.50 -6.15
C ILE A 32 0.65 -8.83 -5.71
N ARG A 33 -0.55 -9.17 -6.19
CA ARG A 33 -1.22 -10.43 -5.83
C ARG A 33 -0.45 -11.67 -6.29
N GLU A 34 0.21 -11.61 -7.45
CA GLU A 34 1.05 -12.70 -7.93
C GLU A 34 2.29 -12.91 -7.03
N ALA A 35 2.91 -11.81 -6.58
CA ALA A 35 4.16 -11.85 -5.85
C ALA A 35 4.00 -11.97 -4.32
N LEU A 36 2.84 -11.59 -3.77
CA LEU A 36 2.59 -11.51 -2.33
C LEU A 36 1.67 -12.66 -1.86
N PRO A 37 2.13 -13.55 -0.96
CA PRO A 37 1.25 -14.55 -0.36
C PRO A 37 0.10 -13.92 0.44
N GLU A 38 -1.12 -14.46 0.32
CA GLU A 38 -2.33 -13.95 0.98
C GLU A 38 -2.19 -13.72 2.49
N ARG A 39 -1.45 -14.60 3.20
CA ARG A 39 -1.18 -14.45 4.65
C ARG A 39 -0.44 -13.15 5.02
N LEU A 40 0.09 -12.42 4.04
CA LEU A 40 0.80 -11.16 4.21
C LEU A 40 -0.01 -9.95 3.71
N TYR A 41 -1.25 -10.12 3.25
CA TYR A 41 -2.07 -9.02 2.76
C TYR A 41 -2.33 -7.95 3.84
N GLU A 42 -2.74 -8.37 5.04
CA GLU A 42 -2.87 -7.46 6.18
C GLU A 42 -1.55 -6.78 6.56
N THR A 43 -0.42 -7.46 6.36
CA THR A 43 0.91 -6.88 6.63
C THR A 43 1.26 -5.81 5.60
N ALA A 44 1.00 -6.05 4.31
CA ALA A 44 1.20 -5.08 3.25
C ALA A 44 0.28 -3.86 3.44
N TYR A 45 -0.98 -4.09 3.79
CA TYR A 45 -1.93 -3.01 4.08
C TYR A 45 -1.47 -2.18 5.29
N ALA A 46 -1.03 -2.82 6.38
CA ALA A 46 -0.50 -2.11 7.54
C ALA A 46 0.71 -1.24 7.21
N LEU A 47 1.63 -1.72 6.36
CA LEU A 47 2.76 -0.93 5.88
C LEU A 47 2.31 0.26 5.03
N ALA A 48 1.32 0.08 4.15
CA ALA A 48 0.76 1.19 3.36
C ALA A 48 0.13 2.26 4.27
N CYS A 49 -0.61 1.86 5.31
CA CYS A 49 -1.17 2.80 6.30
C CYS A 49 -0.08 3.55 7.07
N ASP A 50 1.03 2.89 7.44
CA ASP A 50 2.14 3.55 8.13
C ASP A 50 2.88 4.55 7.22
N VAL A 51 3.03 4.23 5.93
CA VAL A 51 3.61 5.16 4.94
C VAL A 51 2.72 6.38 4.76
N ALA A 52 1.42 6.18 4.57
CA ALA A 52 0.46 7.27 4.37
C ALA A 52 0.31 8.15 5.64
N ALA A 53 0.48 7.58 6.83
CA ALA A 53 0.41 8.34 8.08
C ALA A 53 1.72 9.04 8.45
N ALA A 54 2.81 8.86 7.71
CA ALA A 54 4.16 9.24 8.11
C ALA A 54 4.35 10.75 8.30
N ASP A 55 3.65 11.58 7.53
CA ASP A 55 3.71 13.05 7.59
C ASP A 55 2.63 13.67 8.50
N GLY A 56 1.76 12.84 9.08
CA GLY A 56 0.73 13.24 10.05
C GLY A 56 -0.58 13.72 9.43
N THR A 57 -0.70 13.80 8.09
CA THR A 57 -1.93 14.24 7.42
C THR A 57 -2.24 13.35 6.22
N LEU A 58 -3.44 12.76 6.19
CA LEU A 58 -3.88 11.97 5.04
C LEU A 58 -4.68 12.85 4.06
N GLU A 59 -4.18 12.96 2.83
CA GLU A 59 -4.87 13.64 1.74
C GLU A 59 -5.91 12.72 1.07
N GLU A 60 -6.85 13.32 0.33
CA GLU A 60 -7.93 12.57 -0.34
C GLU A 60 -7.38 11.52 -1.33
N ALA A 61 -6.27 11.83 -2.01
CA ALA A 61 -5.63 10.90 -2.94
C ALA A 61 -5.06 9.67 -2.22
N GLU A 62 -4.46 9.85 -1.05
CA GLU A 62 -3.91 8.75 -0.25
C GLU A 62 -5.02 7.90 0.35
N LEU A 63 -6.10 8.52 0.82
CA LEU A 63 -7.29 7.80 1.31
C LEU A 63 -7.92 6.93 0.22
N ARG A 64 -8.03 7.46 -1.01
CA ARG A 64 -8.51 6.68 -2.16
C ARG A 64 -7.57 5.52 -2.48
N LEU A 65 -6.25 5.75 -2.50
CA LEU A 65 -5.30 4.67 -2.76
C LEU A 65 -5.33 3.58 -1.68
N LEU A 66 -5.45 3.95 -0.40
CA LEU A 66 -5.63 2.97 0.69
C LEU A 66 -6.94 2.19 0.53
N GLU A 67 -8.03 2.84 0.09
CA GLU A 67 -9.28 2.15 -0.22
C GLU A 67 -9.13 1.12 -1.34
N GLU A 68 -8.42 1.46 -2.42
CA GLU A 68 -8.10 0.53 -3.51
C GLU A 68 -7.23 -0.64 -3.01
N ILE A 69 -6.17 -0.37 -2.24
CA ILE A 69 -5.32 -1.44 -1.68
C ILE A 69 -6.14 -2.38 -0.79
N ARG A 70 -7.03 -1.83 0.04
CA ARG A 70 -7.91 -2.63 0.91
C ARG A 70 -8.83 -3.54 0.09
N TYR A 71 -9.39 -3.02 -0.99
CA TYR A 71 -10.28 -3.76 -1.89
C TYR A 71 -9.51 -4.86 -2.63
N GLU A 72 -8.39 -4.53 -3.26
CA GLU A 72 -7.60 -5.43 -4.10
C GLU A 72 -6.94 -6.56 -3.32
N LEU A 73 -6.66 -6.33 -2.03
CA LEU A 73 -6.12 -7.32 -1.09
C LEU A 73 -7.21 -7.97 -0.22
N GLU A 74 -8.49 -7.73 -0.51
CA GLU A 74 -9.64 -8.37 0.15
C GLU A 74 -9.63 -8.28 1.69
N ILE A 75 -9.19 -7.15 2.24
CA ILE A 75 -9.05 -7.00 3.69
C ILE A 75 -10.43 -6.79 4.33
N ASP A 76 -10.75 -7.64 5.32
CA ASP A 76 -12.00 -7.49 6.07
C ASP A 76 -12.10 -6.10 6.74
N ARG A 77 -13.32 -5.56 6.78
CA ARG A 77 -13.59 -4.20 7.28
C ARG A 77 -13.16 -4.02 8.74
N LEU A 78 -13.32 -5.03 9.60
CA LEU A 78 -12.90 -4.95 11.00
C LEU A 78 -11.38 -5.00 11.14
N HIS A 79 -10.71 -5.80 10.33
CA HIS A 79 -9.25 -5.91 10.33
C HIS A 79 -8.62 -4.61 9.83
N ALA A 80 -9.12 -4.07 8.71
CA ALA A 80 -8.70 -2.77 8.19
C ALA A 80 -8.86 -1.65 9.23
N ALA A 81 -10.04 -1.58 9.88
CA ALA A 81 -10.28 -0.58 10.92
C ALA A 81 -9.30 -0.71 12.10
N ALA A 82 -8.94 -1.93 12.51
CA ALA A 82 -7.96 -2.15 13.57
C ALA A 82 -6.55 -1.70 13.15
N ILE A 83 -6.14 -2.00 11.91
CA ILE A 83 -4.85 -1.60 11.33
C ILE A 83 -4.75 -0.08 11.25
N GLU A 84 -5.72 0.58 10.61
CA GLU A 84 -5.79 2.03 10.45
C GLU A 84 -5.79 2.75 11.81
N ARG A 85 -6.52 2.20 12.79
CA ARG A 85 -6.53 2.72 14.16
C ARG A 85 -5.14 2.64 14.81
N GLY A 86 -4.42 1.55 14.56
CA GLY A 86 -3.06 1.31 15.04
C GLY A 86 -2.04 2.25 14.40
N ALA A 87 -2.07 2.42 13.08
CA ALA A 87 -1.24 3.38 12.36
C ALA A 87 -1.50 4.81 12.90
N ARG A 88 -2.76 5.24 12.94
CA ARG A 88 -3.12 6.56 13.50
C ARG A 88 -2.57 6.76 14.92
N ALA A 89 -2.64 5.74 15.78
CA ALA A 89 -2.13 5.84 17.14
C ALA A 89 -0.61 6.03 17.22
N ARG A 90 0.17 5.52 16.26
CA ARG A 90 1.62 5.72 16.17
C ARG A 90 2.01 7.11 15.66
N HIS A 91 1.18 7.71 14.81
CA HIS A 91 1.47 8.95 14.10
C HIS A 91 0.73 10.20 14.65
N LEU A 92 -0.14 10.02 15.66
CA LEU A 92 -0.69 11.12 16.46
C LEU A 92 0.42 11.73 17.34
N SER A 93 1.00 12.85 16.92
CA SER A 93 1.88 13.70 17.73
C SER A 93 1.14 14.89 18.33
#